data_AF-A0A2U3GTM2-F1
#
_entry.id   AF-A0A2U3GTM2-F1
#
_cell.length_a   1.000
_cell.length_b   1.000
_cell.length_c   1.000
_cell.angle_alpha   90.00
_cell.angle_beta   90.00
_cell.angle_gamma   90.00
#
_symmetry.space_group_name_H-M   'P 1'
#
loop_
_entity.id
_entity.type
_entity.pdbx_description
1 polymer ?
#
loop_
_entity_poly.entity_id
_entity_poly.type
_entity_poly.pdbx_seq_one_letter_code
_entity_poly.pdbx_strand_id
1 'polypeptide(L)' 'MPELVAKALESAPVGGIDAGGRIVSVDLGIAAHNPVCTGSGGDGSTVLRTLTAQLLHHSAYALALNR' A
#
# COMPACT_ATOMS: atom_id res chain seq x y z
N MET A 1 -11.10 8.30 -10.54
CA MET A 1 -10.11 7.80 -9.56
C MET A 1 -10.66 6.61 -8.76
N PRO A 2 -11.86 6.67 -8.13
CA PRO A 2 -12.45 5.52 -7.41
C PRO A 2 -12.67 4.30 -8.32
N GLU A 3 -13.17 4.56 -9.54
CA GLU A 3 -13.45 3.56 -10.60
C GLU A 3 -12.25 2.65 -10.92
N LEU A 4 -11.03 3.20 -10.84
CA LEU A 4 -9.81 2.50 -11.20
C LEU A 4 -9.38 1.59 -10.06
N VAL A 5 -9.32 2.14 -8.84
CA VAL A 5 -8.98 1.39 -7.61
C VAL A 5 -9.94 0.22 -7.37
N ALA A 6 -11.23 0.38 -7.71
CA ALA A 6 -12.23 -0.67 -7.61
C ALA A 6 -11.96 -1.90 -8.50
N LYS A 7 -11.05 -1.79 -9.49
CA LYS A 7 -10.65 -2.91 -10.36
C LYS A 7 -9.39 -3.63 -9.88
N ALA A 8 -8.76 -3.18 -8.80
CA ALA A 8 -7.63 -3.89 -8.21
C ALA A 8 -8.06 -5.26 -7.70
N LEU A 9 -7.19 -6.27 -7.82
CA LEU A 9 -7.39 -7.54 -7.16
C LEU A 9 -7.42 -7.30 -5.64
N GLU A 10 -8.54 -7.62 -5.01
CA GLU A 10 -8.79 -7.44 -3.58
C GLU A 10 -7.70 -8.10 -2.71
N SER A 11 -7.07 -9.15 -3.24
CA SER A 11 -6.01 -9.91 -2.56
C SER A 11 -4.66 -9.19 -2.43
N ALA A 12 -4.44 -8.03 -3.05
CA ALA A 12 -3.13 -7.35 -3.05
C ALA A 12 -3.24 -5.85 -2.72
N PRO A 13 -2.59 -5.37 -1.64
CA PRO A 13 -2.59 -3.95 -1.30
C PRO A 13 -2.08 -3.07 -2.44
N VAL A 14 -2.82 -2.00 -2.74
CA VAL A 14 -2.48 -0.98 -3.73
C VAL A 14 -1.40 -0.06 -3.16
N GLY A 15 -0.27 0.02 -3.87
CA GLY A 15 0.84 0.94 -3.55
C GLY A 15 0.74 2.27 -4.27
N GLY A 16 0.08 2.33 -5.44
CA GLY A 16 -0.11 3.57 -6.19
C GLY A 16 -0.57 3.37 -7.62
N ILE A 17 -0.37 4.41 -8.43
CA ILE A 17 -0.67 4.44 -9.87
C ILE A 17 0.64 4.77 -10.60
N ASP A 18 0.98 4.00 -11.63
CA ASP A 18 2.16 4.27 -12.45
C ASP A 18 1.95 5.45 -13.42
N ALA A 19 3.00 5.84 -14.14
CA ALA A 19 2.95 6.93 -15.12
C ALA A 19 2.00 6.65 -16.30
N GLY A 20 1.64 5.39 -16.54
CA GLY A 20 0.68 4.96 -17.56
C GLY A 20 -0.76 4.88 -17.05
N GLY A 21 -1.03 5.29 -15.81
CA GLY A 21 -2.36 5.23 -15.22
C GLY A 21 -2.79 3.83 -14.78
N ARG A 22 -1.85 2.90 -14.60
CA ARG A 22 -2.13 1.54 -14.15
C ARG A 22 -1.94 1.43 -12.64
N ILE A 23 -2.77 0.61 -12.01
CA ILE A 23 -2.64 0.30 -10.58
C ILE A 23 -1.38 -0.53 -10.38
N VAL A 24 -0.59 -0.14 -9.39
CA VAL A 24 0.54 -0.93 -8.91
C VAL A 24 0.17 -1.45 -7.53
N SER A 25 0.13 -2.78 -7.40
CA SER A 25 -0.12 -3.47 -6.14
C SER A 25 1.14 -4.17 -5.64
N VAL A 26 1.19 -4.43 -4.34
CA VAL A 26 2.27 -5.12 -3.65
C VAL A 26 1.84 -6.55 -3.36
N ASP A 27 2.61 -7.51 -3.86
CA ASP A 27 2.44 -8.93 -3.51
C ASP A 27 3.17 -9.24 -2.20
N LEU A 28 2.39 -9.50 -1.15
CA LEU A 28 2.88 -9.86 0.18
C LEU A 28 2.90 -11.39 0.42
N GLY A 29 2.45 -12.20 -0.54
CA GLY A 29 2.44 -13.65 -0.44
C GLY A 29 3.80 -14.29 -0.75
N ILE A 30 4.57 -13.66 -1.65
CA ILE A 30 5.91 -14.13 -2.05
C ILE A 30 7.02 -13.30 -1.38
N ALA A 31 6.81 -11.99 -1.19
CA ALA A 31 7.77 -11.09 -0.55
C ALA A 31 7.34 -10.77 0.88
N ALA A 32 8.11 -11.28 1.87
CA ALA A 32 7.80 -11.08 3.29
C ALA A 32 7.95 -9.62 3.77
N HIS A 33 8.66 -8.77 3.02
CA HIS A 33 8.97 -7.39 3.42
C HIS A 33 8.90 -6.42 2.23
N ASN A 34 8.19 -5.31 2.40
CA ASN A 34 8.08 -4.22 1.43
C ASN A 34 8.69 -2.93 2.01
N PRO A 35 9.93 -2.55 1.64
CA PRO A 35 10.54 -1.32 2.13
C PRO A 35 9.87 -0.09 1.51
N VAL A 36 9.50 0.88 2.35
CA VAL A 36 9.01 2.19 1.92
C VAL A 36 10.14 3.20 2.05
N CYS A 37 10.66 3.67 0.92
CA CYS A 37 11.77 4.62 0.86
C CYS A 37 11.26 6.00 0.41
N THR A 38 11.47 7.03 1.22
CA THR A 38 11.09 8.41 0.89
C THR A 38 12.22 9.38 1.24
N GLY A 39 12.32 10.49 0.49
CA GLY A 39 13.19 11.61 0.89
C GLY A 39 12.63 12.40 2.08
N SER A 40 13.38 13.39 2.58
CA SER A 40 12.87 14.32 3.58
C SER A 40 11.59 15.02 3.08
N GLY A 41 10.54 15.00 3.91
CA GLY A 41 9.22 15.52 3.54
C GLY A 41 8.42 14.64 2.57
N GLY A 42 8.92 13.46 2.20
CA GLY A 42 8.30 12.57 1.21
C GLY A 42 7.13 11.72 1.73
N ASP A 43 6.47 12.15 2.81
CA ASP A 43 5.22 11.55 3.32
C ASP A 43 5.20 10.04 3.51
N GLY A 44 6.34 9.42 3.87
CA GLY A 44 6.41 7.97 4.13
C GLY A 44 5.38 7.47 5.16
N SER A 45 5.03 8.32 6.13
CA SER A 45 3.98 8.03 7.10
C SER A 45 2.58 7.90 6.46
N THR A 46 2.30 8.64 5.38
CA THR A 46 1.04 8.56 4.62
C THR A 46 0.95 7.25 3.84
N VAL A 47 2.06 6.83 3.23
CA VAL A 47 2.15 5.52 2.55
C VAL A 47 1.90 4.38 3.55
N LEU A 48 2.57 4.41 4.71
CA LEU A 48 2.39 3.40 5.75
C LEU A 48 0.95 3.36 6.29
N ARG A 49 0.33 4.52 6.60
CA ARG A 49 -1.07 4.56 7.05
C ARG A 49 -2.02 3.98 6.00
N THR A 50 -1.80 4.30 4.73
CA THR A 50 -2.61 3.80 3.62
C THR A 50 -2.50 2.29 3.47
N LEU A 51 -1.27 1.74 3.52
CA LEU A 51 -1.05 0.30 3.48
C LEU A 51 -1.64 -0.40 4.71
N THR A 52 -1.44 0.14 5.91
CA THR A 52 -2.01 -0.40 7.15
C THR A 52 -3.54 -0.45 7.08
N ALA A 53 -4.20 0.59 6.58
CA ALA A 53 -5.65 0.60 6.43
C ALA A 53 -6.14 -0.51 5.48
N GLN A 54 -5.44 -0.74 4.37
CA GLN A 54 -5.78 -1.82 3.42
C GLN A 54 -5.59 -3.21 4.02
N LEU A 55 -4.54 -3.40 4.84
CA LEU A 55 -4.32 -4.64 5.57
C LEU A 55 -5.43 -4.91 6.60
N LEU A 56 -5.76 -3.90 7.41
CA LEU A 56 -6.84 -4.00 8.40
C LEU A 56 -8.21 -4.25 7.75
N HIS A 57 -8.49 -3.65 6.60
CA HIS A 57 -9.71 -3.90 5.83
C HIS A 57 -9.86 -5.40 5.47
N HIS A 58 -8.74 -6.07 5.20
CA HIS A 58 -8.71 -7.51 4.91
C HIS A 58 -8.52 -8.38 6.15
N SER A 59 -8.84 -7.84 7.34
CA SER A 59 -8.73 -8.55 8.62
C SER A 59 -7.30 -9.02 8.97
N ALA A 60 -6.27 -8.42 8.36
CA ALA A 60 -4.90 -8.68 8.75
C ALA A 60 -4.54 -7.92 10.04
N TYR A 61 -3.53 -8.41 10.76
CA TYR A 61 -2.98 -7.73 11.93
C TYR A 61 -1.88 -6.74 11.52
N ALA A 62 -1.89 -5.55 12.12
CA ALA A 62 -0.88 -4.53 11.86
C ALA A 62 -0.30 -4.00 13.18
N LEU A 63 1.03 -3.99 13.28
CA LEU A 63 1.76 -3.32 14.35
C LEU A 63 2.43 -2.07 13.77
N ALA A 64 1.98 -0.90 14.19
CA ALA A 64 2.58 0.38 13.81
C ALA A 64 3.51 0.87 14.93
N LEU A 65 4.80 0.98 14.64
CA LEU A 65 5.80 1.56 15.53
C LEU A 65 6.20 2.92 14.96
N ASN A 66 6.03 3.98 15.74
CA ASN A 66 6.48 5.32 15.40
C ASN A 66 7.51 5.79 16.45
N ARG A 67 8.52 6.55 16.02
CA ARG A 67 9.47 7.20 16.93
C ARG A 67 8.90 8.49 17.51
#